data_AF-A0A1F0FUE4-F1
#
_entry.id   AF-A0A1F0FUE4-F1
#
_cell.length_a   1.000
_cell.length_b   1.000
_cell.length_c   1.000
_cell.angle_alpha   90.00
_cell.angle_beta   90.00
_cell.angle_gamma   90.00
#
_symmetry.space_group_name_H-M   'P 1'
#
loop_
_entity.id
_entity.type
_entity.pdbx_description
1 polymer ?
#
loop_
_entity_poly.entity_id
_entity_poly.type
_entity_poly.pdbx_seq_one_letter_code
_entity_poly.pdbx_strand_id
1 'polypeptide(L)' 'MKNNKQLKVTDLRIGDMVREKRTGYVFIVTGIIWNLLDEPTKAELYLDENGGEFVCKELDEVELVEE' A
#
# COMPACT_ATOMS: atom_id res chain seq x y z
N MET A 1 -12.95 11.31 -14.81
CA MET A 1 -11.58 10.78 -14.98
C MET A 1 -11.02 10.61 -13.58
N LYS A 2 -10.94 9.39 -13.04
CA LYS A 2 -10.34 9.17 -11.72
C LYS A 2 -8.85 9.47 -11.86
N ASN A 3 -8.34 10.40 -11.06
CA ASN A 3 -6.92 10.74 -11.02
C ASN A 3 -6.14 9.46 -10.72
N ASN A 4 -5.44 8.92 -11.74
CA ASN A 4 -4.56 7.78 -11.61
C ASN A 4 -3.23 8.24 -10.99
N LYS A 5 -3.31 8.94 -9.85
CA LYS A 5 -2.13 9.44 -9.15
C LYS A 5 -1.41 8.20 -8.63
N GLN A 6 -0.22 7.95 -9.18
CA GLN A 6 0.65 6.90 -8.67
C GLN A 6 0.97 7.20 -7.20
N LEU A 7 0.69 6.22 -6.34
CA LEU A 7 0.89 6.31 -4.90
C LEU A 7 2.38 6.41 -4.60
N LYS A 8 2.75 7.28 -3.65
CA LYS A 8 4.10 7.39 -3.10
C LYS A 8 4.10 6.92 -1.66
N VAL A 9 5.25 6.44 -1.20
CA VAL A 9 5.48 6.02 0.19
C VAL A 9 5.14 7.13 1.19
N THR A 10 5.33 8.39 0.79
CA THR A 10 5.00 9.57 1.60
C THR A 10 3.50 9.86 1.71
N ASP A 11 2.68 9.23 0.86
CA ASP A 11 1.22 9.33 0.93
C ASP A 11 0.63 8.33 1.95
N LEU A 12 1.42 7.36 2.47
CA LEU A 12 0.95 6.29 3.36
C LEU A 12 1.38 6.46 4.83
N ARG A 13 0.57 5.91 5.72
CA ARG A 13 0.82 5.73 7.15
C ARG A 13 0.43 4.32 7.59
N ILE A 14 1.08 3.84 8.65
CA ILE A 14 0.63 2.61 9.33
C ILE A 14 -0.78 2.84 9.86
N GLY A 15 -1.68 1.89 9.59
CA GLY A 15 -3.11 1.96 9.87
C GLY A 15 -3.97 2.36 8.66
N ASP A 16 -3.37 2.88 7.59
CA ASP A 16 -4.13 3.22 6.37
C ASP A 16 -4.67 1.94 5.71
N MET A 17 -5.85 2.07 5.10
CA MET A 17 -6.44 1.00 4.29
C MET A 17 -5.99 1.14 2.83
N VAL A 18 -5.50 0.04 2.28
CA VAL A 18 -5.11 -0.05 0.86
C VAL A 18 -5.86 -1.20 0.18
N ARG A 19 -6.11 -1.06 -1.12
CA ARG A 19 -6.74 -2.10 -1.93
C ARG A 19 -5.73 -2.66 -2.93
N GLU A 20 -5.55 -3.98 -2.95
CA GLU A 20 -4.78 -4.66 -4.00
C GLU A 20 -5.50 -4.54 -5.35
N LYS A 21 -4.82 -3.99 -6.35
CA LYS A 21 -5.41 -3.71 -7.68
C LYS A 21 -5.85 -4.97 -8.41
N ARG A 22 -5.15 -6.09 -8.19
CA ARG A 22 -5.41 -7.35 -8.91
C ARG A 22 -6.69 -8.05 -8.45
N THR A 23 -6.91 -8.11 -7.14
CA THR A 23 -7.99 -8.90 -6.53
C THR A 23 -9.12 -8.02 -6.00
N GLY A 24 -8.83 -6.75 -5.71
CA GLY A 24 -9.75 -5.83 -5.04
C GLY A 24 -9.84 -6.02 -3.53
N TYR A 25 -9.05 -6.93 -2.93
CA TYR A 25 -9.02 -7.10 -1.48
C TYR A 25 -8.45 -5.88 -0.78
N VAL A 26 -9.04 -5.55 0.38
CA VAL A 26 -8.64 -4.42 1.21
C VAL A 26 -7.85 -4.94 2.39
N PHE A 27 -6.72 -4.28 2.65
CA PHE A 27 -5.80 -4.61 3.73
C PHE A 27 -5.48 -3.36 4.55
N ILE A 28 -4.98 -3.56 5.76
CA ILE A 28 -4.46 -2.51 6.63
C ILE A 28 -2.94 -2.50 6.53
N VAL A 29 -2.35 -1.33 6.30
CA VAL A 29 -0.89 -1.16 6.30
C VAL A 29 -0.36 -1.32 7.72
N THR A 30 0.51 -2.30 7.95
CA THR A 30 1.15 -2.57 9.25
C THR A 30 2.63 -2.25 9.27
N GLY A 31 3.27 -2.16 8.09
CA GLY A 31 4.67 -1.80 7.95
C GLY A 31 4.98 -1.32 6.53
N ILE A 32 6.02 -0.50 6.42
CA ILE A 32 6.46 0.10 5.17
C ILE A 32 7.99 0.03 5.14
N ILE A 33 8.56 -0.62 4.12
CA ILE A 33 9.99 -0.67 3.88
C ILE A 33 10.28 0.05 2.56
N TRP A 34 11.21 1.00 2.60
CA TRP A 34 11.67 1.74 1.43
C TRP A 34 13.13 2.13 1.60
N ASN A 35 13.90 2.03 0.52
CA ASN A 35 15.29 2.47 0.49
C ASN A 35 15.36 3.97 0.18
N LEU A 36 16.12 4.73 0.97
CA LEU A 36 16.28 6.18 0.78
C LEU A 36 16.78 6.58 -0.62
N LEU A 37 17.48 5.68 -1.31
CA LEU A 37 18.01 5.91 -2.66
C LEU A 37 17.05 5.50 -3.79
N ASP A 38 15.95 4.81 -3.46
CA ASP A 38 14.95 4.40 -4.45
C ASP A 38 13.92 5.50 -4.71
N GLU A 39 13.21 5.38 -5.83
CA GLU A 39 12.08 6.25 -6.12
C GLU A 39 10.99 6.10 -5.03
N PRO A 40 10.31 7.18 -4.61
CA PRO A 40 9.24 7.11 -3.60
C PRO A 40 8.05 6.22 -3.99
N THR A 41 7.97 5.76 -5.23
CA THR A 41 6.96 4.86 -5.77
C THR A 41 7.33 3.39 -5.60
N LYS A 42 8.57 3.07 -5.18
CA LYS A 42 9.07 1.72 -4.96
C LYS A 42 9.18 1.46 -3.46
N ALA A 43 8.13 0.93 -2.85
CA ALA A 43 8.16 0.53 -1.46
C ALA A 43 7.51 -0.85 -1.32
N GLU A 44 7.93 -1.58 -0.30
CA GLU A 44 7.34 -2.85 0.10
C GLU A 44 6.42 -2.60 1.31
N LEU A 45 5.19 -3.09 1.22
CA LEU A 45 4.15 -2.93 2.22
C LEU A 45 3.88 -4.24 2.93
N TYR A 46 3.85 -4.20 4.25
CA TYR A 46 3.39 -5.27 5.11
C TYR A 46 1.93 -5.00 5.45
N LEU A 47 1.08 -5.97 5.16
CA LEU A 47 -0.37 -5.80 5.13
C LEU A 47 -1.04 -6.87 6.00
N ASP A 48 -2.08 -6.48 6.73
CA ASP A 48 -2.94 -7.38 7.51
C ASP A 48 -4.36 -7.40 6.93
N GLU A 49 -4.91 -8.60 6.77
CA GLU A 49 -6.31 -8.86 6.42
C GLU A 49 -7.15 -9.01 7.70
N ASN A 50 -7.33 -7.93 8.47
CA ASN A 50 -8.18 -7.89 9.66
C ASN A 50 -7.94 -9.05 10.67
N GLY A 51 -6.68 -9.31 11.03
CA GLY A 51 -6.30 -10.38 11.96
C GLY A 51 -6.02 -11.72 11.28
N GLY A 52 -5.69 -11.67 9.99
CA GLY A 52 -5.37 -12.82 9.14
C GLY A 52 -3.86 -13.06 9.00
N GLU A 53 -3.47 -13.64 7.86
CA GLU A 53 -2.06 -13.85 7.51
C GLU A 53 -1.45 -12.53 7.03
N PHE A 54 -0.24 -12.22 7.49
CA PHE A 54 0.51 -11.07 7.00
C PHE A 54 0.94 -11.32 5.56
N VAL A 55 0.60 -10.39 4.67
CA VAL A 55 1.03 -10.43 3.26
C VAL A 55 1.93 -9.25 2.95
N CYS A 56 2.82 -9.47 1.99
CA CYS A 56 3.76 -8.48 1.51
C CYS A 56 3.43 -8.10 0.07
N LYS A 57 3.43 -6.79 -0.25
CA LYS A 57 3.06 -6.26 -1.56
C LYS A 57 3.91 -5.05 -1.95
N GLU A 58 4.13 -4.87 -3.24
CA GLU A 58 4.74 -3.64 -3.75
C GLU A 58 3.71 -2.49 -3.75
N LEU A 59 4.18 -1.26 -3.51
CA LEU A 59 3.35 -0.07 -3.43
C LEU A 59 2.53 0.18 -4.70
N ASP A 60 3.08 -0.16 -5.86
CA ASP A 60 2.41 0.00 -7.15
C ASP A 60 1.35 -1.07 -7.41
N GLU A 61 1.30 -2.15 -6.61
CA GLU A 61 0.24 -3.16 -6.65
C GLU A 61 -1.02 -2.74 -5.90
N VAL A 62 -0.98 -1.63 -5.15
CA VAL A 62 -2.10 -1.17 -4.32
C VAL A 62 -2.55 0.27 -4.64
N GLU A 63 -3.77 0.58 -4.24
CA GLU A 63 -4.32 1.94 -4.21
C GLU A 63 -4.78 2.30 -2.79
N LEU A 64 -4.61 3.56 -2.39
CA LEU A 64 -5.12 4.04 -1.09
C LEU A 64 -6.65 4.07 -1.12
N VAL A 65 -7.28 3.57 -0.06
CA VAL A 65 -8.72 3.71 0.15
C VAL A 65 -8.96 4.97 0.95
N GLU A 66 -9.41 6.03 0.28
CA GLU A 66 -9.90 7.24 0.94
C GLU A 66 -11.29 6.95 1.56
N GLU A 67 -11.48 7.30 2.84
CA GLU A 67 -12.80 7.30 3.50
C GLU A 67 -13.75 8.35 2.90
#